data_AF-A0A1B6ME91-F1
#
_entry.id   AF-A0A1B6ME91-F1
#
_cell.length_a   1.000
_cell.length_b   1.000
_cell.length_c   1.000
_cell.angle_alpha   90.00
_cell.angle_beta   90.00
_cell.angle_gamma   90.00
#
_symmetry.space_group_name_H-M   'P 1'
#
loop_
_entity.id
_entity.type
_entity.pdbx_description
1 polymer ?
#
loop_
_entity_poly.entity_id
_entity_poly.type
_entity_poly.pdbx_seq_one_letter_code
_entity_poly.pdbx_strand_id
1 'polypeptide(L)'
;ALALGPLRTNGDRTLYFHSLASIHESWVLTSVVRNRSAFLEDPATSPRSFHVFPDTRDSQSAAQDMTDSGVLLYSLVEQNAIGCWNSHLPFRKQNLDIVAKDDITLQFQSGLKVYGNHIWTLSSRLQNYIVDEVPENEVNYRINVGRISDLLRHSRCDLRQRPTDLPSFIYPSHSSQRP
;
A
#
# COMPACT_ATOMS: atom_id res chain seq x y z
N ALA A 1 -2.61 -5.91 -4.49
CA ALA A 1 -1.20 -6.10 -4.10
C ALA A 1 -1.07 -6.48 -2.62
N LEU A 2 0.14 -6.81 -2.15
CA LEU A 2 0.45 -7.21 -0.77
C LEU A 2 1.65 -6.40 -0.24
N ALA A 3 1.60 -5.91 1.01
CA ALA A 3 2.73 -5.28 1.69
C ALA A 3 2.80 -5.69 3.16
N LEU A 4 4.01 -5.93 3.67
CA LEU A 4 4.23 -6.22 5.08
C LEU A 4 4.56 -4.95 5.84
N GLY A 5 3.86 -4.72 6.94
CA GLY A 5 4.18 -3.66 7.87
C GLY A 5 5.41 -3.93 8.74
N PRO A 6 5.84 -2.93 9.53
CA PRO A 6 6.93 -3.07 10.48
C PRO A 6 6.71 -4.21 11.47
N LEU A 7 7.81 -4.76 11.98
CA LEU A 7 7.76 -5.76 13.04
C LEU A 7 7.20 -5.12 14.31
N ARG A 8 6.17 -5.75 14.88
CA ARG A 8 5.54 -5.31 16.12
C ARG A 8 6.30 -5.89 17.31
N THR A 9 6.08 -5.33 18.50
CA THR A 9 6.74 -5.78 19.75
C THR A 9 6.47 -7.24 20.10
N ASN A 10 5.33 -7.77 19.67
CA ASN A 10 4.96 -9.19 19.86
C ASN A 10 5.54 -10.13 18.79
N GLY A 11 6.41 -9.64 17.89
CA GLY A 11 7.00 -10.44 16.82
C GLY A 11 6.07 -10.71 15.64
N ASP A 12 4.88 -10.12 15.61
CA ASP A 12 3.94 -10.22 14.49
C ASP A 12 4.07 -9.03 13.54
N ARG A 13 3.45 -9.14 12.36
CA ARG A 13 3.33 -8.06 11.36
C ARG A 13 1.89 -7.92 10.91
N THR A 14 1.56 -6.73 10.43
CA THR A 14 0.33 -6.50 9.67
C THR A 14 0.63 -6.74 8.19
N LEU A 15 -0.18 -7.55 7.52
CA LEU A 15 -0.20 -7.70 6.06
C LEU A 15 -1.29 -6.79 5.51
N TYR A 16 -0.90 -5.82 4.70
CA TYR A 16 -1.79 -4.92 3.96
C TYR A 16 -2.06 -5.48 2.57
N PHE A 17 -3.30 -5.42 2.12
CA PHE A 17 -3.70 -5.98 0.84
C PHE A 17 -4.93 -5.30 0.21
N HIS A 18 -5.02 -5.42 -1.11
CA HIS A 18 -6.18 -5.00 -1.89
C HIS A 18 -6.25 -5.75 -3.22
N SER A 19 -7.46 -5.79 -3.81
CA SER A 19 -7.65 -6.19 -5.21
C SER A 19 -7.29 -5.03 -6.15
N LEU A 20 -6.78 -5.33 -7.35
CA LEU A 20 -6.55 -4.33 -8.40
C LEU A 20 -7.84 -3.58 -8.74
N ALA A 21 -8.99 -4.27 -8.80
CA ALA A 21 -10.28 -3.67 -9.12
C ALA A 21 -10.94 -2.95 -7.92
N SER A 22 -10.20 -2.60 -6.87
CA SER A 22 -10.74 -1.99 -5.65
C SER A 22 -9.97 -0.73 -5.26
N ILE A 23 -10.70 0.23 -4.70
CA ILE A 23 -10.16 1.45 -4.07
C ILE A 23 -10.00 1.30 -2.55
N HIS A 24 -10.49 0.20 -1.97
CA HIS A 24 -10.33 -0.09 -0.55
C HIS A 24 -8.95 -0.68 -0.26
N GLU A 25 -8.43 -0.38 0.93
CA GLU A 25 -7.27 -1.07 1.49
C GLU A 25 -7.72 -1.93 2.67
N SER A 26 -7.14 -3.12 2.78
CA SER A 26 -7.45 -4.11 3.79
C SER A 26 -6.20 -4.54 4.55
N TRP A 27 -6.40 -5.16 5.70
CA TRP A 27 -5.30 -5.67 6.50
C TRP A 27 -5.68 -6.93 7.30
N VAL A 28 -4.67 -7.70 7.65
CA VAL A 28 -4.77 -8.89 8.50
C VAL A 28 -3.45 -9.07 9.26
N LEU A 29 -3.47 -9.69 10.44
CA LEU A 29 -2.23 -10.06 11.13
C LEU A 29 -1.58 -11.27 10.47
N THR A 30 -0.25 -11.27 10.33
CA THR A 30 0.44 -12.40 9.68
C THR A 30 0.34 -13.70 10.48
N SER A 31 0.15 -13.63 11.80
CA SER A 31 -0.15 -14.80 12.63
C SER A 31 -1.40 -15.56 12.17
N VAL A 32 -2.42 -14.84 11.67
CA VAL A 32 -3.65 -15.45 11.15
C VAL A 32 -3.33 -16.25 9.89
N VAL A 33 -2.74 -15.63 8.86
CA VAL A 33 -2.48 -16.30 7.57
C VAL A 33 -1.38 -17.38 7.65
N ARG A 34 -0.51 -17.33 8.67
CA ARG A 34 0.49 -18.39 8.95
C ARG A 34 -0.11 -19.61 9.64
N ASN A 35 -1.29 -19.50 10.25
CA ASN A 35 -1.95 -20.62 10.91
C ASN A 35 -2.66 -21.53 9.88
N ARG A 36 -1.87 -22.36 9.19
CA ARG A 36 -2.38 -23.29 8.16
C ARG A 36 -3.55 -24.15 8.67
N SER A 37 -3.44 -24.67 9.88
CA SER A 37 -4.44 -25.58 10.46
C SER A 37 -5.84 -24.97 10.53
N ALA A 38 -5.94 -23.65 10.73
CA ALA A 38 -7.21 -22.93 10.80
C ALA A 38 -7.96 -22.84 9.45
N PHE A 39 -7.32 -23.16 8.33
CA PHE A 39 -7.89 -23.06 6.98
C PHE A 39 -7.97 -24.41 6.25
N LEU A 40 -7.61 -25.52 6.91
CA LEU A 40 -7.59 -26.85 6.28
C LEU A 40 -9.00 -27.37 5.99
N GLU A 41 -9.94 -27.13 6.90
CA GLU A 41 -11.31 -27.65 6.79
C GLU A 41 -12.24 -26.66 6.08
N ASP A 42 -12.12 -25.37 6.41
CA ASP A 42 -12.92 -24.31 5.80
C ASP A 42 -12.08 -23.04 5.55
N PRO A 43 -11.85 -22.66 4.28
CA PRO A 43 -11.13 -21.43 3.93
C PRO A 43 -11.78 -20.15 4.47
N ALA A 44 -13.08 -20.19 4.81
CA ALA A 44 -13.84 -19.08 5.33
C ALA A 44 -13.95 -19.08 6.87
N THR A 45 -13.17 -19.89 7.59
CA THR A 45 -13.30 -20.06 9.05
C THR A 45 -12.99 -18.80 9.86
N SER A 46 -12.17 -17.89 9.34
CA SER A 46 -11.75 -16.66 10.05
C SER A 46 -12.04 -15.37 9.27
N PRO A 47 -13.28 -15.14 8.78
CA PRO A 47 -13.56 -14.02 7.89
C PRO A 47 -13.47 -12.68 8.64
N ARG A 48 -13.74 -12.68 9.95
CA ARG A 48 -13.65 -11.50 10.82
C ARG A 48 -12.22 -11.07 11.15
N SER A 49 -11.22 -11.87 10.79
CA SER A 49 -9.81 -11.56 10.99
C SER A 49 -9.24 -10.70 9.86
N PHE A 50 -9.98 -10.55 8.76
CA PHE A 50 -9.65 -9.68 7.64
C PHE A 50 -10.47 -8.40 7.76
N HIS A 51 -9.77 -7.28 7.76
CA HIS A 51 -10.36 -5.98 8.03
C HIS A 51 -10.21 -5.09 6.81
N VAL A 52 -11.25 -4.33 6.49
CA VAL A 52 -11.22 -3.31 5.45
C VAL A 52 -11.17 -1.95 6.12
N PHE A 53 -10.33 -1.03 5.66
CA PHE A 53 -10.37 0.34 6.13
C PHE A 53 -11.67 1.03 5.71
N PRO A 54 -12.24 1.90 6.56
CA PRO A 54 -13.51 2.56 6.26
C PRO A 54 -13.38 3.56 5.10
N ASP A 55 -12.25 4.25 5.01
CA ASP A 55 -11.94 5.18 3.92
C ASP A 55 -11.22 4.47 2.76
N THR A 56 -11.24 5.12 1.60
CA THR A 56 -10.70 4.59 0.34
C THR A 56 -9.59 5.45 -0.21
N ARG A 57 -8.82 4.90 -1.16
CA ARG A 57 -7.99 5.69 -2.08
C ARG A 57 -8.85 6.40 -3.13
N ASP A 58 -8.24 7.32 -3.86
CA ASP A 58 -8.88 8.00 -5.00
C ASP A 58 -8.78 7.20 -6.31
N SER A 59 -8.07 6.06 -6.31
CA SER A 59 -7.99 5.15 -7.46
C SER A 59 -7.60 3.74 -7.03
N GLN A 60 -7.81 2.81 -7.95
CA GLN A 60 -7.27 1.47 -7.97
C GLN A 60 -5.76 1.49 -7.83
N SER A 61 -5.24 0.42 -7.24
CA SER A 61 -3.81 0.24 -7.02
C SER A 61 -3.36 -1.12 -7.54
N ALA A 62 -2.36 -1.11 -8.41
CA ALA A 62 -1.70 -2.29 -8.96
C ALA A 62 -0.62 -2.85 -8.04
N ALA A 63 0.22 -1.97 -7.48
CA ALA A 63 1.35 -2.35 -6.65
C ALA A 63 1.41 -1.53 -5.36
N GLN A 64 1.92 -2.16 -4.30
CA GLN A 64 2.24 -1.47 -3.05
C GLN A 64 3.41 -2.14 -2.35
N ASP A 65 4.10 -1.37 -1.52
CA ASP A 65 5.13 -1.84 -0.61
C ASP A 65 5.25 -0.87 0.57
N MET A 66 5.85 -1.30 1.67
CA MET A 66 5.95 -0.48 2.88
C MET A 66 7.40 -0.33 3.33
N THR A 67 7.74 0.86 3.83
CA THR A 67 9.04 1.09 4.47
C THR A 67 9.12 0.44 5.85
N ASP A 68 10.32 0.12 6.32
CA ASP A 68 10.53 -0.40 7.69
C ASP A 68 10.00 0.54 8.78
N SER A 69 9.88 1.83 8.46
CA SER A 69 9.35 2.86 9.33
C SER A 69 7.81 2.98 9.34
N GLY A 70 7.11 2.25 8.47
CA GLY A 70 5.65 2.19 8.43
C GLY A 70 4.99 3.13 7.42
N VAL A 71 5.69 3.59 6.39
CA VAL A 71 5.07 4.36 5.30
C VAL A 71 4.70 3.41 4.17
N LEU A 72 3.40 3.21 3.95
CA LEU A 72 2.88 2.48 2.80
C LEU A 72 3.00 3.36 1.56
N LEU A 73 3.60 2.84 0.50
CA LEU A 73 3.65 3.46 -0.82
C LEU A 73 2.85 2.58 -1.78
N TYR A 74 1.98 3.19 -2.58
CA TYR A 74 1.09 2.45 -3.47
C TYR A 74 0.90 3.19 -4.79
N SER A 75 0.64 2.45 -5.86
CA SER A 75 0.26 3.01 -7.15
C SER A 75 -1.15 3.59 -7.12
N LEU A 76 -1.38 4.63 -7.91
CA LEU A 76 -2.67 5.23 -8.19
C LEU A 76 -2.84 5.23 -9.71
N VAL A 77 -3.56 4.21 -10.21
CA VAL A 77 -3.57 3.85 -11.64
C VAL A 77 -4.19 4.96 -12.48
N GLU A 78 -5.32 5.51 -12.05
CA GLU A 78 -6.04 6.55 -12.81
C GLU A 78 -5.28 7.89 -12.84
N GLN A 79 -4.50 8.18 -11.80
CA GLN A 79 -3.77 9.45 -11.68
C GLN A 79 -2.33 9.39 -12.20
N ASN A 80 -1.85 8.25 -12.72
CA ASN A 80 -0.44 8.02 -13.04
C ASN A 80 0.50 8.48 -11.92
N ALA A 81 0.15 8.13 -10.68
CA ALA A 81 0.79 8.64 -9.48
C ALA A 81 1.22 7.54 -8.49
N ILE A 82 2.18 7.87 -7.63
CA ILE A 82 2.49 7.11 -6.43
C ILE A 82 1.87 7.85 -5.24
N GLY A 83 1.00 7.17 -4.53
CA GLY A 83 0.43 7.61 -3.26
C GLY A 83 1.22 7.10 -2.07
N CYS A 84 0.98 7.71 -0.92
CA CYS A 84 1.55 7.29 0.35
C CYS A 84 0.51 7.33 1.48
N TRP A 85 0.79 6.55 2.52
CA TRP A 85 0.11 6.64 3.81
C TRP A 85 1.07 6.27 4.94
N ASN A 86 1.09 7.08 6.00
CA ASN A 86 1.82 6.77 7.23
C ASN A 86 0.94 5.90 8.15
N SER A 87 1.36 4.65 8.40
CA SER A 87 0.59 3.68 9.19
C SER A 87 0.41 4.06 10.67
N HIS A 88 1.14 5.06 11.16
CA HIS A 88 0.96 5.61 12.50
C HIS A 88 -0.23 6.58 12.60
N LEU A 89 -0.83 6.95 11.46
CA LEU A 89 -2.02 7.79 11.37
C LEU A 89 -3.22 6.96 10.92
N PRO A 90 -4.46 7.30 11.32
CA PRO A 90 -5.64 6.63 10.80
C PRO A 90 -5.67 6.66 9.26
N PHE A 91 -5.95 5.52 8.63
CA PHE A 91 -6.21 5.47 7.19
C PHE A 91 -7.48 6.27 6.87
N ARG A 92 -7.31 7.53 6.50
CA ARG A 92 -8.37 8.50 6.16
C ARG A 92 -7.91 9.39 5.03
N LYS A 93 -8.82 9.88 4.20
CA LYS A 93 -8.50 10.77 3.04
C LYS A 93 -7.55 11.93 3.40
N GLN A 94 -7.74 12.52 4.57
CA GLN A 94 -6.90 13.62 5.07
C GLN A 94 -5.45 13.21 5.39
N ASN A 95 -5.13 11.92 5.53
CA ASN A 95 -3.81 11.37 5.85
C ASN A 95 -3.18 10.57 4.68
N LEU A 96 -3.86 10.50 3.53
CA LEU A 96 -3.32 9.92 2.29
C LEU A 96 -2.75 11.04 1.44
N ASP A 97 -1.64 10.84 0.75
CA ASP A 97 -1.06 11.88 -0.12
C ASP A 97 -0.52 11.34 -1.44
N ILE A 98 -0.29 12.21 -2.41
CA ILE A 98 0.45 11.89 -3.64
C ILE A 98 1.88 12.41 -3.51
N VAL A 99 2.86 11.55 -3.76
CA VAL A 99 4.30 11.86 -3.58
C VAL A 99 5.08 11.88 -4.89
N ALA A 100 4.54 11.29 -5.96
CA ALA A 100 5.04 11.43 -7.31
C ALA A 100 3.88 11.32 -8.30
N LYS A 101 3.91 12.10 -9.37
CA LYS A 101 2.95 12.04 -10.47
C LYS A 101 3.64 12.39 -11.77
N ASP A 102 3.43 11.59 -12.79
CA ASP A 102 3.95 11.83 -14.14
C ASP A 102 3.15 11.02 -15.15
N ASP A 103 2.43 11.70 -16.03
CA ASP A 103 1.53 11.08 -17.01
C ASP A 103 2.27 10.36 -18.16
N ILE A 104 3.60 10.49 -18.24
CA ILE A 104 4.46 9.80 -19.22
C ILE A 104 5.20 8.64 -18.56
N THR A 105 5.87 8.90 -17.43
CA THR A 105 6.81 7.95 -16.84
C THR A 105 6.16 6.99 -15.85
N LEU A 106 4.99 7.34 -15.28
CA LEU A 106 4.31 6.57 -14.25
C LEU A 106 2.96 5.99 -14.72
N GLN A 107 2.80 5.74 -16.02
CA GLN A 107 1.65 4.96 -16.51
C GLN A 107 1.67 3.53 -15.95
N PHE A 108 0.49 3.01 -15.57
CA PHE A 108 0.28 1.67 -15.00
C PHE A 108 1.48 1.08 -14.24
N GLN A 109 1.64 1.46 -12.97
CA GLN A 109 2.77 1.06 -12.13
C GLN A 109 2.57 -0.38 -11.62
N SER A 110 2.80 -1.34 -12.51
CA SER A 110 2.65 -2.78 -12.32
C SER A 110 3.45 -3.39 -11.16
N GLY A 111 4.54 -2.73 -10.75
CA GLY A 111 5.43 -3.20 -9.68
C GLY A 111 5.97 -2.06 -8.83
N LEU A 112 6.14 -2.32 -7.54
CA LEU A 112 6.67 -1.37 -6.56
C LEU A 112 7.49 -2.15 -5.53
N LYS A 113 8.72 -1.70 -5.26
CA LYS A 113 9.57 -2.23 -4.20
C LYS A 113 10.27 -1.14 -3.41
N VAL A 114 10.26 -1.27 -2.09
CA VAL A 114 11.10 -0.48 -1.19
C VAL A 114 12.36 -1.26 -0.89
N TYR A 115 13.52 -0.65 -1.14
CA TYR A 115 14.82 -1.24 -0.80
C TYR A 115 15.80 -0.16 -0.35
N GLY A 116 16.33 -0.31 0.87
CA GLY A 116 17.12 0.73 1.51
C GLY A 116 16.33 2.03 1.64
N ASN A 117 16.89 3.13 1.14
CA ASN A 117 16.23 4.44 1.13
C ASN A 117 15.58 4.80 -0.22
N HIS A 118 15.27 3.80 -1.05
CA HIS A 118 14.71 4.01 -2.38
C HIS A 118 13.42 3.22 -2.60
N ILE A 119 12.53 3.82 -3.39
CA ILE A 119 11.43 3.13 -4.04
C ILE A 119 11.85 2.84 -5.49
N TRP A 120 11.55 1.63 -5.94
CA TRP A 120 11.71 1.16 -7.31
C TRP A 120 10.32 0.87 -7.87
N THR A 121 9.97 1.46 -9.01
CA THR A 121 8.67 1.23 -9.66
C THR A 121 8.85 0.73 -11.08
N LEU A 122 8.06 -0.27 -11.47
CA LEU A 122 7.97 -0.75 -12.84
C LEU A 122 6.68 -0.21 -13.46
N SER A 123 6.81 0.71 -14.41
CA SER A 123 5.70 1.26 -15.19
C SER A 123 5.64 0.69 -16.60
N SER A 124 4.43 0.57 -17.12
CA SER A 124 4.18 0.12 -18.48
C SER A 124 2.97 0.83 -19.09
N ARG A 125 2.73 0.62 -20.38
CA ARG A 125 1.53 1.12 -21.07
C ARG A 125 0.45 0.07 -21.19
N LEU A 126 0.02 -0.52 -20.06
CA LEU A 126 -0.96 -1.60 -20.08
C LEU A 126 -2.25 -1.21 -20.83
N GLN A 127 -2.71 0.04 -20.68
CA GLN A 127 -3.89 0.53 -21.38
C GLN A 127 -3.74 0.44 -22.90
N ASN A 128 -2.57 0.75 -23.45
CA ASN A 128 -2.28 0.63 -24.89
C ASN A 128 -2.14 -0.84 -25.30
N TYR A 129 -1.54 -1.67 -24.44
CA TYR A 129 -1.41 -3.10 -24.69
C TYR A 129 -2.77 -3.80 -24.80
N ILE A 130 -3.75 -3.43 -23.96
CA ILE A 130 -5.08 -4.03 -23.97
C ILE A 130 -5.84 -3.75 -25.27
N VAL A 131 -5.56 -2.62 -25.93
CA VAL A 131 -6.23 -2.21 -27.18
C VAL A 131 -5.37 -2.42 -28.42
N ASP A 132 -4.24 -3.12 -28.30
CA ASP A 132 -3.27 -3.36 -29.38
C ASP A 132 -2.70 -2.06 -30.03
N GLU A 133 -2.55 -0.99 -29.24
CA GLU A 133 -2.05 0.33 -29.69
C GLU A 133 -0.76 0.75 -28.96
N VAL A 134 0.15 -0.18 -28.69
CA VAL A 134 1.46 0.15 -28.07
C VAL A 134 2.36 0.82 -29.12
N PRO A 135 2.80 2.08 -28.94
CA PRO A 135 3.64 2.75 -29.93
C PRO A 135 5.04 2.12 -29.99
N GLU A 136 5.45 1.61 -31.17
CA GLU A 136 6.71 0.90 -31.33
C GLU A 136 7.95 1.80 -31.25
N ASN A 137 7.79 3.10 -31.52
CA ASN A 137 8.86 4.08 -31.57
C ASN A 137 9.04 4.87 -30.26
N GLU A 138 8.41 4.45 -29.17
CA GLU A 138 8.47 5.11 -27.86
C GLU A 138 8.94 4.18 -26.74
N VAL A 139 9.37 4.77 -25.62
CA VAL A 139 9.68 4.01 -24.40
C VAL A 139 8.38 3.59 -23.72
N ASN A 140 8.09 2.28 -23.74
CA ASN A 140 6.84 1.72 -23.21
C ASN A 140 6.95 1.11 -21.81
N TYR A 141 8.17 0.77 -21.37
CA TYR A 141 8.44 0.14 -20.08
C TYR A 141 9.56 0.88 -19.37
N ARG A 142 9.42 1.18 -18.08
CA ARG A 142 10.43 1.90 -17.31
C ARG A 142 10.60 1.31 -15.92
N ILE A 143 11.84 1.32 -15.43
CA ILE A 143 12.15 1.18 -14.01
C ILE A 143 12.49 2.57 -13.50
N ASN A 144 11.66 3.12 -12.63
CA ASN A 144 11.89 4.44 -12.02
C ASN A 144 12.39 4.26 -10.60
N VAL A 145 13.26 5.16 -10.16
CA VAL A 145 13.85 5.13 -8.82
C VAL A 145 13.67 6.49 -8.17
N GLY A 146 13.18 6.52 -6.94
CA GLY A 146 13.04 7.73 -6.15
C GLY A 146 13.62 7.53 -4.75
N ARG A 147 14.25 8.56 -4.20
CA ARG A 147 14.67 8.53 -2.79
C ARG A 147 13.45 8.81 -1.91
N ILE A 148 13.21 7.94 -0.93
CA ILE A 148 12.03 8.02 -0.06
C ILE A 148 11.99 9.35 0.70
N SER A 149 13.12 9.81 1.23
CA SER A 149 13.18 11.08 1.96
C SER A 149 12.80 12.31 1.11
N ASP A 150 13.01 12.24 -0.20
CA ASP A 150 12.68 13.34 -1.10
C ASP A 150 11.20 13.31 -1.47
N LEU A 151 10.68 12.11 -1.77
CA LEU A 151 9.26 11.87 -2.06
C LEU A 151 8.34 12.23 -0.90
N LEU A 152 8.74 11.91 0.34
CA LEU A 152 7.92 12.18 1.52
C LEU A 152 8.02 13.63 2.01
N ARG A 153 8.96 14.43 1.47
CA ARG A 153 9.19 15.78 1.94
C ARG A 153 7.96 16.64 1.71
N HIS A 154 7.48 17.29 2.76
CA HIS A 154 6.26 18.12 2.74
C HIS A 154 4.96 17.35 2.43
N SER A 155 4.98 16.01 2.42
CA SER A 155 3.76 15.22 2.33
C SER A 155 3.20 14.92 3.71
N ARG A 156 1.91 14.59 3.76
CA ARG A 156 1.22 14.15 4.98
C ARG A 156 1.73 12.82 5.53
N CYS A 157 2.56 12.11 4.77
CA CYS A 157 3.17 10.85 5.16
C CYS A 157 4.56 11.04 5.80
N ASP A 158 5.08 12.27 5.88
CA ASP A 158 6.37 12.55 6.47
C ASP A 158 6.36 12.22 7.98
N LEU A 159 7.22 11.27 8.37
CA LEU A 159 7.34 10.84 9.76
C LEU A 159 7.88 11.93 10.69
N ARG A 160 8.52 12.97 10.15
CA ARG A 160 9.06 14.09 10.92
C ARG A 160 7.99 15.08 11.37
N GLN A 161 6.84 15.11 10.69
CA GLN A 161 5.72 16.00 11.05
C GLN A 161 4.84 15.44 12.18
N ARG A 162 5.30 14.40 12.88
CA ARG A 162 4.57 13.76 13.98
C ARG A 162 4.20 14.81 15.04
N PRO A 163 2.92 15.10 15.29
CA PRO A 163 2.52 15.72 16.54
C PRO A 163 2.93 14.74 17.64
N THR A 164 3.69 15.23 18.63
CA THR A 164 4.30 14.43 19.70
C THR A 164 3.31 13.61 20.54
N ASP A 165 2.01 13.83 20.38
CA ASP A 165 0.96 13.29 21.26
C ASP A 165 -0.01 12.30 20.59
N LEU A 166 0.23 11.88 19.33
CA LEU A 166 -0.63 10.85 18.73
C LEU A 166 -0.19 9.44 19.18
N PRO A 167 -1.06 8.68 19.88
CA PRO A 167 -0.75 7.30 20.22
C PRO A 167 -0.43 6.54 18.93
N SER A 168 0.63 5.73 18.96
CA SER A 168 0.88 4.76 17.89
C SER A 168 -0.37 3.90 17.74
N PHE A 169 -1.14 4.14 16.67
CA PHE A 169 -2.35 3.38 16.40
C PHE A 169 -1.94 1.97 15.98
N ILE A 170 -1.81 1.12 16.98
CA ILE A 170 -1.99 -0.29 16.82
C ILE A 170 -3.50 -0.45 16.57
N TYR A 171 -3.88 -0.73 15.32
CA TYR A 171 -5.24 -1.17 15.03
C TYR A 171 -5.59 -2.29 16.02
N PRO A 172 -6.61 -2.10 16.87
CA PRO A 172 -6.94 -3.08 17.89
C PRO A 172 -7.28 -4.39 17.20
N SER A 173 -6.63 -5.48 17.58
CA SER A 173 -7.26 -6.78 17.45
C SER A 173 -8.49 -6.72 18.35
N HIS A 174 -9.70 -6.70 17.77
CA HIS A 174 -10.92 -6.74 18.56
C HIS A 174 -10.96 -8.07 19.35
N SER A 175 -10.50 -8.04 20.60
CA SER A 175 -10.81 -9.01 21.63
C SER A 175 -11.70 -8.33 22.67
N SER A 176 -12.95 -8.79 22.74
CA SER A 176 -14.09 -8.25 23.51
C SER A 176 -14.66 -6.94 22.93
N GLN A 177 -15.96 -6.83 22.65
CA GLN A 177 -17.07 -7.22 23.51
C GLN A 177 -18.17 -7.97 22.74
N ARG A 178 -18.52 -9.14 23.30
CA ARG A 178 -19.88 -9.71 23.31
C ARG A 178 -20.52 -9.29 24.67
N PRO A 179 -21.84 -9.36 24.88
CA PRO A 179 -22.81 -10.33 24.35
C PRO A 179 -23.55 -9.88 23.08
#